data_AF-A0A485CJ26-F1
#
_entry.id   AF-A0A485CJ26-F1
#
_cell.length_a   1.000
_cell.length_b   1.000
_cell.length_c   1.000
_cell.angle_alpha   90.00
_cell.angle_beta   90.00
_cell.angle_gamma   90.00
#
_symmetry.space_group_name_H-M   'P 1'
#
loop_
_entity.id
_entity.type
_entity.pdbx_description
1 polymer ?
#
loop_
_entity_poly.entity_id
_entity_poly.type
_entity_poly.pdbx_seq_one_letter_code
_entity_poly.pdbx_strand_id
1 'polypeptide(L)'
;MGRFGSLSLSWDRQTYWRTANRTQSMQFAWNAMVRNVSVGVSVQRSTSLYDSHKDNIVAMSLSVPFGNPQQATRARFTTTRADSTGATGSAGVSGYVPGQESLFYSVNQRYGAQQRYGGDAALQYAGQRGDYSLGYSYSSDSRNLSYGMSGGAVLHEDGLTLSQPLGEHQHPGQGAGGR
;
A
#
# COMPACT_ATOMS: atom_id res chain seq x y z
N MET A 1 9.34 -16.67 17.40
CA MET A 1 8.35 -16.65 16.31
C MET A 1 8.74 -15.56 15.32
N GLY A 2 9.04 -15.77 14.04
CA GLY A 2 9.44 -16.95 13.29
C GLY A 2 10.45 -16.46 12.25
N ARG A 3 11.63 -17.08 12.19
CA ARG A 3 12.76 -16.70 11.30
C ARG A 3 12.44 -16.93 9.80
N PHE A 4 11.23 -17.39 9.51
CA PHE A 4 10.73 -17.84 8.21
C PHE A 4 9.58 -16.96 7.66
N GLY A 5 9.21 -15.88 8.36
CA GLY A 5 8.16 -14.96 7.92
C GLY A 5 6.75 -15.31 8.41
N SER A 6 5.76 -14.58 7.91
CA SER A 6 4.33 -14.80 8.08
C SER A 6 3.74 -15.45 6.83
N LEU A 7 2.78 -16.35 7.06
CA LEU A 7 2.04 -17.01 6.00
C LEU A 7 0.55 -16.79 6.24
N SER A 8 -0.17 -16.40 5.19
CA SER A 8 -1.63 -16.30 5.18
C SER A 8 -2.20 -17.11 4.02
N LEU A 9 -3.30 -17.79 4.31
CA LEU A 9 -4.08 -18.54 3.33
C LEU A 9 -5.55 -18.24 3.58
N SER A 10 -6.24 -17.81 2.53
CA SER A 10 -7.67 -17.55 2.52
C SER A 10 -8.29 -18.30 1.34
N TRP A 11 -9.41 -18.97 1.57
CA TRP A 11 -10.15 -19.66 0.53
C TRP A 11 -11.65 -19.53 0.80
N ASP A 12 -12.39 -19.06 -0.19
CA ASP A 12 -13.84 -19.07 -0.22
C ASP A 12 -14.39 -19.85 -1.43
N ARG A 13 -15.59 -20.40 -1.26
CA ARG A 13 -16.36 -21.06 -2.32
C ARG A 13 -17.83 -20.73 -2.14
N GLN A 14 -18.44 -20.20 -3.19
CA GLN A 14 -19.85 -19.83 -3.19
C GLN A 14 -20.62 -20.63 -4.26
N THR A 15 -21.75 -21.20 -3.84
CA THR A 15 -22.68 -21.94 -4.69
C THR A 15 -24.02 -21.22 -4.75
N TYR A 16 -24.62 -21.14 -5.93
CA TYR A 16 -25.86 -20.40 -6.14
C TYR A 16 -27.01 -21.37 -6.42
N TRP A 17 -28.15 -21.14 -5.75
CA TRP A 17 -29.36 -21.90 -5.98
C TRP A 17 -29.90 -21.57 -7.39
N ARG A 18 -30.29 -22.60 -8.17
CA ARG A 18 -30.71 -22.53 -9.59
C ARG A 18 -29.61 -22.35 -10.65
N THR A 19 -28.34 -22.55 -10.30
CA THR A 19 -27.25 -22.52 -11.29
C THR A 19 -26.15 -23.52 -10.93
N ALA A 20 -25.59 -24.19 -11.94
CA ALA A 20 -24.48 -25.13 -11.77
C ALA A 20 -23.11 -24.43 -11.60
N ASN A 21 -23.06 -23.11 -11.84
CA ASN A 21 -21.85 -22.31 -11.74
C ASN A 21 -21.46 -22.09 -10.29
N ARG A 22 -20.15 -22.06 -10.04
CA ARG A 22 -19.55 -21.96 -8.71
C ARG A 22 -18.48 -20.88 -8.74
N THR A 23 -18.54 -19.95 -7.79
CA THR A 23 -17.45 -19.01 -7.56
C THR A 23 -16.48 -19.62 -6.56
N GLN A 24 -15.20 -19.40 -6.78
CA GLN A 24 -14.13 -19.82 -5.89
C GLN A 24 -13.04 -18.77 -5.96
N SER A 25 -12.66 -18.24 -4.81
CA SER A 25 -11.45 -17.42 -4.66
C SER A 25 -10.51 -18.07 -3.67
N MET A 26 -9.23 -18.08 -4.02
CA MET A 26 -8.16 -18.56 -3.16
C MET A 26 -7.04 -17.53 -3.17
N GLN A 27 -6.49 -17.21 -2.01
CA GLN A 27 -5.43 -16.24 -1.81
C GLN A 27 -4.41 -16.84 -0.86
N PHE A 28 -3.17 -16.88 -1.30
CA PHE A 28 -2.04 -17.30 -0.50
C PHE A 28 -1.04 -16.16 -0.50
N ALA A 29 -0.54 -15.76 0.66
CA ALA A 29 0.54 -14.79 0.76
C ALA A 29 1.57 -15.23 1.80
N TRP A 30 2.82 -15.08 1.42
CA TRP A 30 3.97 -15.34 2.27
C TRP A 30 4.82 -14.07 2.31
N ASN A 31 5.16 -13.61 3.52
CA ASN A 31 5.98 -12.44 3.71
C ASN A 31 7.09 -12.75 4.71
N ALA A 32 8.33 -12.48 4.40
CA ALA A 32 9.47 -12.69 5.28
C ALA A 32 10.33 -11.44 5.39
N MET A 33 10.93 -11.27 6.57
CA MET A 33 11.93 -10.23 6.79
C MET A 33 13.30 -10.90 6.99
N VAL A 34 14.20 -10.66 6.05
CA VAL A 34 15.57 -11.19 6.09
C VAL A 34 16.51 -10.03 6.42
N ARG A 35 17.00 -9.99 7.67
CA ARG A 35 17.74 -8.85 8.23
C ARG A 35 16.91 -7.57 8.17
N ASN A 36 17.15 -6.73 7.16
CA ASN A 36 16.46 -5.47 6.96
C ASN A 36 15.60 -5.48 5.67
N VAL A 37 15.64 -6.55 4.89
CA VAL A 37 14.93 -6.66 3.60
C VAL A 37 13.60 -7.38 3.82
N SER A 38 12.50 -6.80 3.33
CA SER A 38 11.19 -7.45 3.31
C SER A 38 10.96 -8.09 1.94
N VAL A 39 10.58 -9.36 1.95
CA VAL A 39 10.24 -10.14 0.76
C VAL A 39 8.80 -10.62 0.91
N GLY A 40 8.00 -10.47 -0.12
CA GLY A 40 6.61 -10.91 -0.17
C GLY A 40 6.33 -11.68 -1.46
N VAL A 41 5.57 -12.75 -1.37
CA VAL A 41 5.05 -13.49 -2.52
C VAL A 41 3.58 -13.75 -2.25
N SER A 42 2.72 -13.44 -3.20
CA SER A 42 1.30 -13.76 -3.12
C SER A 42 0.81 -14.39 -4.42
N VAL A 43 -0.15 -15.31 -4.27
CA VAL A 43 -0.84 -15.98 -5.35
C VAL A 43 -2.32 -15.88 -5.07
N GLN A 44 -3.05 -15.32 -6.01
CA GLN A 44 -4.48 -15.20 -5.97
C GLN A 44 -5.07 -15.88 -7.20
N ARG A 45 -6.12 -16.65 -6.97
CA ARG A 45 -6.89 -17.31 -8.01
C ARG A 45 -8.36 -16.97 -7.81
N SER A 46 -8.99 -16.42 -8.83
CA SER A 46 -10.43 -16.18 -8.85
C SER A 46 -11.06 -16.86 -10.07
N THR A 47 -12.26 -17.40 -9.88
CA THR A 47 -13.11 -17.88 -10.98
C THR A 47 -14.41 -17.08 -10.95
N SER A 48 -14.85 -16.57 -12.10
CA SER A 48 -16.08 -15.79 -12.22
C SER A 48 -17.31 -16.70 -12.45
N LEU A 49 -18.51 -16.18 -12.14
CA LEU A 49 -19.79 -16.88 -12.34
C LEU A 49 -20.24 -16.90 -13.80
N TYR A 50 -19.85 -15.88 -14.56
CA TYR A 50 -20.38 -15.61 -15.90
C TYR A 50 -19.47 -16.11 -17.01
N ASP A 51 -18.19 -16.29 -16.71
CA ASP A 51 -17.20 -16.82 -17.64
C ASP A 51 -16.34 -17.81 -16.87
N SER A 52 -16.14 -19.02 -17.40
CA SER A 52 -15.29 -20.06 -16.80
C SER A 52 -13.79 -19.68 -16.82
N HIS A 53 -13.49 -18.43 -17.17
CA HIS A 53 -12.17 -17.83 -17.12
C HIS A 53 -11.64 -17.83 -15.68
N LYS A 54 -10.49 -18.47 -15.54
CA LYS A 54 -9.71 -18.51 -14.30
C LYS A 54 -8.64 -17.46 -14.45
N ASP A 55 -8.67 -16.43 -13.62
CA ASP A 55 -7.58 -15.46 -13.58
C ASP A 55 -6.66 -15.83 -12.42
N ASN A 56 -5.41 -16.17 -12.74
CA ASN A 56 -4.38 -16.43 -11.76
C ASN A 56 -3.45 -15.23 -11.72
N ILE A 57 -3.35 -14.62 -10.55
CA ILE A 57 -2.50 -13.47 -10.28
C ILE A 57 -1.38 -13.93 -9.35
N VAL A 58 -0.15 -13.82 -9.82
CA VAL A 58 1.05 -14.06 -9.00
C VAL A 58 1.76 -12.74 -8.83
N ALA A 59 1.95 -12.32 -7.58
CA ALA A 59 2.71 -11.11 -7.25
C ALA A 59 3.90 -11.45 -6.37
N MET A 60 5.01 -10.75 -6.60
CA MET A 60 6.21 -10.79 -5.79
C MET A 60 6.59 -9.37 -5.46
N SER A 61 6.94 -9.09 -4.22
CA SER A 61 7.37 -7.79 -3.76
C SER A 61 8.66 -7.91 -2.95
N LEU A 62 9.54 -6.94 -3.13
CA LEU A 62 10.83 -6.83 -2.46
C LEU A 62 10.97 -5.38 -2.00
N SER A 63 11.31 -5.18 -0.74
CA SER A 63 11.51 -3.85 -0.15
C SER A 63 12.81 -3.82 0.63
N VAL A 64 13.73 -2.97 0.19
CA VAL A 64 15.06 -2.80 0.75
C VAL A 64 15.18 -1.38 1.34
N PRO A 65 15.28 -1.22 2.67
CA PRO A 65 15.61 0.06 3.29
C PRO A 65 17.10 0.34 3.17
N PHE A 66 17.45 1.54 2.72
CA PHE A 66 18.79 2.10 2.70
C PHE A 66 18.92 3.16 3.79
N GLY A 67 19.89 3.01 4.70
CA GLY A 67 20.15 3.96 5.79
C GLY A 67 19.58 3.54 7.15
N ASN A 68 19.45 4.50 8.07
CA ASN A 68 18.91 4.28 9.42
C ASN A 68 17.41 3.95 9.36
N PRO A 69 16.91 2.93 10.09
CA PRO A 69 15.54 2.41 9.93
C PRO A 69 14.42 3.45 10.10
N GLN A 70 14.65 4.55 10.81
CA GLN A 70 13.68 5.63 11.03
C GLN A 70 13.59 6.61 9.85
N GLN A 71 14.67 6.85 9.10
CA GLN A 71 14.73 7.78 7.96
C GLN A 71 15.12 7.09 6.64
N ALA A 72 15.14 5.76 6.63
CA ALA A 72 15.67 4.99 5.51
C ALA A 72 14.80 5.16 4.25
N THR A 73 15.44 5.56 3.16
CA THR A 73 14.85 5.45 1.82
C THR A 73 14.65 3.99 1.50
N ARG A 74 13.40 3.59 1.24
CA ARG A 74 13.05 2.21 0.87
C ARG A 74 12.93 2.12 -0.64
N ALA A 75 13.77 1.29 -1.26
CA ALA A 75 13.50 0.83 -2.60
C ALA A 75 12.50 -0.31 -2.56
N ARG A 76 11.48 -0.24 -3.41
CA ARG A 76 10.49 -1.29 -3.61
C ARG A 76 10.53 -1.77 -5.03
N PHE A 77 10.53 -3.07 -5.20
CA PHE A 77 10.38 -3.74 -6.48
C PHE A 77 9.21 -4.70 -6.36
N THR A 78 8.24 -4.57 -7.25
CA THR A 78 7.09 -5.47 -7.28
C THR A 78 6.94 -5.99 -8.70
N THR A 79 6.67 -7.28 -8.85
CA THR A 79 6.25 -7.85 -10.12
C THR A 79 4.98 -8.62 -9.94
N THR A 80 4.01 -8.36 -10.80
CA THR A 80 2.71 -9.00 -10.79
C THR A 80 2.42 -9.53 -12.18
N ARG A 81 2.10 -10.81 -12.28
CA ARG A 81 1.65 -11.46 -13.51
C ARG A 81 0.22 -11.92 -13.33
N ALA A 82 -0.66 -11.43 -14.19
CA ALA A 82 -2.02 -11.94 -14.31
C ALA A 82 -2.19 -12.59 -15.68
N ASP A 83 -3.01 -13.64 -15.75
CA ASP A 83 -3.32 -14.29 -17.03
C ASP A 83 -4.10 -13.34 -17.95
N SER A 84 -4.93 -12.47 -17.37
CA SER A 84 -5.75 -11.49 -18.09
C SER A 84 -4.98 -10.29 -18.65
N THR A 85 -3.97 -9.78 -17.93
CA THR A 85 -3.29 -8.50 -18.25
C THR A 85 -1.79 -8.64 -18.52
N GLY A 86 -1.24 -9.85 -18.38
CA GLY A 86 0.17 -10.13 -18.58
C GLY A 86 1.03 -9.76 -17.38
N ALA A 87 2.34 -9.63 -17.61
CA ALA A 87 3.30 -9.28 -16.58
C ALA A 87 3.46 -7.77 -16.45
N THR A 88 3.46 -7.29 -15.21
CA THR A 88 3.74 -5.92 -14.81
C THR A 88 4.85 -5.92 -13.78
N GLY A 89 5.78 -4.99 -13.92
CA GLY A 89 6.86 -4.73 -12.98
C GLY A 89 6.77 -3.28 -12.52
N SER A 90 7.06 -3.03 -11.26
CA SER A 90 7.23 -1.69 -10.72
C SER A 90 8.48 -1.62 -9.87
N ALA A 91 9.13 -0.47 -9.95
CA ALA A 91 10.31 -0.14 -9.19
C ALA A 91 10.16 1.29 -8.70
N GLY A 92 10.34 1.50 -7.41
CA GLY A 92 10.19 2.81 -6.82
C GLY A 92 11.03 2.98 -5.57
N VAL A 93 11.20 4.23 -5.18
CA VAL A 93 11.88 4.63 -3.95
C VAL A 93 10.98 5.56 -3.17
N SER A 94 10.93 5.39 -1.85
CA SER A 94 10.24 6.35 -0.99
C SER A 94 10.94 6.47 0.34
N GLY A 95 10.91 7.65 0.95
CA GLY A 95 11.46 7.87 2.27
C GLY A 95 11.15 9.26 2.78
N TYR A 96 11.82 9.63 3.85
CA TYR A 96 11.80 10.98 4.39
C TYR A 96 13.07 11.71 3.98
N VAL A 97 12.98 13.01 3.75
CA VAL A 97 14.15 13.83 3.39
C VAL A 97 15.07 13.93 4.61
N PRO A 98 16.38 13.61 4.48
CA PRO A 98 17.33 13.73 5.59
C PRO A 98 17.35 15.15 6.16
N GLY A 99 17.17 15.27 7.47
CA GLY A 99 17.08 16.58 8.15
C GLY A 99 15.69 17.22 8.13
N GLN A 100 14.71 16.65 7.42
CA GLN A 100 13.31 17.04 7.43
C GLN A 100 12.41 15.80 7.53
N GLU A 101 12.26 15.27 8.74
CA GLU A 101 11.44 14.08 9.02
C GLU A 101 9.94 14.28 8.72
N SER A 102 9.49 15.53 8.61
CA SER A 102 8.15 15.90 8.21
C SER A 102 7.91 15.82 6.69
N LEU A 103 8.95 15.70 5.86
CA LEU A 103 8.83 15.70 4.41
C LEU A 103 9.04 14.30 3.84
N PHE A 104 7.95 13.66 3.44
CA PHE A 104 7.94 12.37 2.76
C PHE A 104 7.95 12.55 1.24
N TYR A 105 8.72 11.72 0.55
CA TYR A 105 8.73 11.63 -0.90
C TYR A 105 8.56 10.17 -1.35
N SER A 106 7.91 9.98 -2.48
CA SER A 106 7.83 8.69 -3.17
C SER A 106 7.89 8.89 -4.67
N VAL A 107 8.70 8.09 -5.34
CA VAL A 107 8.75 8.01 -6.79
C VAL A 107 8.65 6.54 -7.18
N ASN A 108 7.77 6.23 -8.10
CA ASN A 108 7.53 4.87 -8.57
C ASN A 108 7.38 4.86 -10.08
N GLN A 109 8.00 3.87 -10.72
CA GLN A 109 7.91 3.64 -12.14
C GLN A 109 7.36 2.24 -12.39
N ARG A 110 6.42 2.14 -13.31
CA ARG A 110 5.66 0.94 -13.61
C ARG A 110 5.78 0.63 -15.10
N TYR A 111 6.03 -0.63 -15.41
CA TYR A 111 6.15 -1.13 -16.77
C TYR A 111 5.36 -2.42 -16.90
N GLY A 112 4.48 -2.48 -17.89
CA GLY A 112 3.59 -3.60 -18.14
C GLY A 112 3.73 -4.16 -19.54
N ALA A 113 3.15 -5.34 -19.75
CA ALA A 113 2.95 -5.90 -21.07
C ALA A 113 2.18 -4.92 -21.99
N GLN A 114 2.35 -5.07 -23.31
CA GLN A 114 1.68 -4.25 -24.34
C GLN A 114 2.03 -2.74 -24.30
N GLN A 115 3.31 -2.40 -24.05
CA GLN A 115 3.80 -1.00 -24.04
C GLN A 115 3.07 -0.09 -23.03
N ARG A 116 2.43 -0.67 -22.02
CA ARG A 116 1.83 0.08 -20.93
C ARG A 116 2.92 0.49 -19.95
N TYR A 117 3.21 1.78 -19.87
CA TYR A 117 4.14 2.31 -18.88
C TYR A 117 3.47 3.44 -18.12
N GLY A 118 3.98 3.69 -16.93
CA GLY A 118 3.49 4.77 -16.11
C GLY A 118 4.43 5.02 -14.95
N GLY A 119 4.17 6.09 -14.25
CA GLY A 119 4.91 6.44 -13.06
C GLY A 119 4.09 7.36 -12.19
N ASP A 120 4.50 7.45 -10.94
CA ASP A 120 3.92 8.37 -9.99
C ASP A 120 5.01 8.93 -9.10
N ALA A 121 4.86 10.21 -8.77
CA ALA A 121 5.69 10.94 -7.84
C ALA A 121 4.77 11.63 -6.85
N ALA A 122 5.06 11.53 -5.56
CA ALA A 122 4.32 12.22 -4.53
C ALA A 122 5.25 12.83 -3.49
N LEU A 123 4.82 13.97 -2.98
CA LEU A 123 5.43 14.72 -1.90
C LEU A 123 4.36 14.97 -0.84
N GLN A 124 4.70 14.72 0.41
CA GLN A 124 3.82 14.96 1.54
C GLN A 124 4.62 15.67 2.63
N TYR A 125 4.09 16.78 3.13
CA TYR A 125 4.71 17.57 4.17
C TYR A 125 3.79 17.67 5.37
N ALA A 126 4.23 17.11 6.49
CA ALA A 126 3.50 17.08 7.76
C ALA A 126 3.96 18.23 8.66
N GLY A 127 3.22 19.34 8.65
CA GLY A 127 3.51 20.51 9.47
C GLY A 127 2.69 20.55 10.76
N GLN A 128 3.15 21.34 11.75
CA GLN A 128 2.43 21.53 13.02
C GLN A 128 1.03 22.13 12.84
N ARG A 129 0.80 22.88 11.75
CA ARG A 129 -0.43 23.61 11.46
C ARG A 129 -1.29 22.97 10.35
N GLY A 130 -0.89 21.81 9.86
CA GLY A 130 -1.55 21.11 8.77
C GLY A 130 -0.58 20.33 7.89
N ASP A 131 -1.17 19.43 7.10
CA ASP A 131 -0.48 18.53 6.19
C ASP A 131 -0.79 18.92 4.76
N TYR A 132 0.24 18.88 3.93
CA TYR A 132 0.18 19.22 2.52
C TYR A 132 0.60 18.01 1.69
N SER A 133 -0.12 17.75 0.61
CA SER A 133 0.18 16.65 -0.30
C SER A 133 0.14 17.14 -1.74
N LEU A 134 1.10 16.67 -2.52
CA LEU A 134 1.20 16.91 -3.95
C LEU A 134 1.57 15.59 -4.61
N GLY A 135 0.82 15.19 -5.63
CA GLY A 135 1.02 13.97 -6.37
C GLY A 135 0.92 14.21 -7.87
N TYR A 136 1.79 13.58 -8.63
CA TYR A 136 1.72 13.55 -10.08
C TYR A 136 1.83 12.10 -10.53
N SER A 137 0.95 11.67 -11.41
CA SER A 137 1.00 10.34 -12.00
C SER A 137 0.73 10.42 -13.49
N TYR A 138 1.37 9.54 -14.23
CA TYR A 138 1.13 9.39 -15.66
C TYR A 138 1.07 7.92 -16.03
N SER A 139 0.35 7.64 -17.10
CA SER A 139 0.27 6.35 -17.77
C SER A 139 0.39 6.58 -19.28
N SER A 140 0.36 5.50 -20.07
CA SER A 140 0.36 5.59 -21.53
C SER A 140 -0.77 6.46 -22.08
N ASP A 141 -1.93 6.49 -21.40
CA ASP A 141 -3.16 7.12 -21.92
C ASP A 141 -3.63 8.33 -21.08
N SER A 142 -3.04 8.56 -19.91
CA SER A 142 -3.55 9.57 -18.98
C SER A 142 -2.45 10.22 -18.14
N ARG A 143 -2.73 11.43 -17.67
CA ARG A 143 -1.89 12.18 -16.74
C ARG A 143 -2.81 12.77 -15.68
N ASN A 144 -2.44 12.62 -14.42
CA ASN A 144 -3.21 13.10 -13.29
C ASN A 144 -2.32 13.85 -12.31
N LEU A 145 -2.77 15.03 -11.92
CA LEU A 145 -2.13 15.86 -10.90
C LEU A 145 -3.09 15.97 -9.73
N SER A 146 -2.63 15.62 -8.54
CA SER A 146 -3.38 15.74 -7.28
C SER A 146 -2.65 16.70 -6.34
N TYR A 147 -3.44 17.49 -5.62
CA TYR A 147 -2.95 18.36 -4.55
C TYR A 147 -4.01 18.40 -3.44
N GLY A 148 -3.57 18.49 -2.20
CA GLY A 148 -4.47 18.51 -1.06
C GLY A 148 -3.80 19.15 0.15
N MET A 149 -4.63 19.78 0.99
CA MET A 149 -4.23 20.29 2.30
C MET A 149 -5.26 19.84 3.34
N SER A 150 -4.79 19.42 4.50
CA SER A 150 -5.65 19.00 5.61
C SER A 150 -5.12 19.54 6.94
N GLY A 151 -6.01 19.98 7.81
CA GLY A 151 -5.68 20.43 9.16
C GLY A 151 -6.95 20.61 9.98
N GLY A 152 -6.83 20.55 11.30
CA GLY A 152 -7.88 20.89 12.25
C GLY A 152 -7.69 22.32 12.76
N ALA A 153 -8.79 23.01 13.06
CA ALA A 153 -8.75 24.29 13.75
C ALA A 153 -9.56 24.17 15.04
N VAL A 154 -8.96 24.51 16.17
CA VAL A 154 -9.64 24.62 17.46
C VAL A 154 -9.77 26.09 17.80
N LEU A 155 -11.01 26.54 17.99
CA LEU A 155 -11.31 27.87 18.49
C LEU A 155 -11.34 27.81 20.03
N HIS A 156 -10.56 28.67 20.68
CA HIS A 156 -10.62 28.92 22.12
C HIS A 156 -10.75 30.42 22.40
N GLU A 157 -11.12 30.77 23.63
CA GLU A 157 -11.46 32.15 24.03
C GLU A 157 -10.30 33.14 23.82
N ASP A 158 -9.06 32.64 23.83
CA ASP A 158 -7.82 33.40 23.57
C ASP A 158 -7.27 33.32 22.11
N GLY A 159 -7.94 32.63 21.17
CA GLY A 159 -7.48 32.55 19.78
C GLY A 159 -7.82 31.29 18.98
N LEU A 160 -7.23 31.20 17.78
CA LEU A 160 -7.37 30.07 16.84
C LEU A 160 -6.08 29.23 16.82
N THR A 161 -6.16 27.96 17.22
CA THR A 161 -5.02 27.02 17.13
C THR A 161 -5.25 26.00 16.03
N LEU A 162 -4.33 25.94 15.04
CA LEU A 162 -4.35 24.94 13.96
C LEU A 162 -3.58 23.69 14.41
N SER A 163 -4.09 22.49 14.09
CA SER A 163 -3.54 21.18 14.45
C SER A 163 -3.55 20.21 13.27
N GLN A 164 -2.77 19.14 13.34
CA GLN A 164 -2.83 18.03 12.37
C GLN A 164 -4.19 17.29 12.51
N PRO A 165 -4.70 16.65 11.43
CA PRO A 165 -5.92 15.88 11.50
C PRO A 165 -5.76 14.78 12.55
N LEU A 166 -6.68 14.77 13.51
CA LEU A 166 -6.75 13.77 14.58
C LEU A 166 -6.98 12.41 13.93
N GLY A 167 -5.92 11.59 13.83
CA GLY A 167 -6.10 10.16 13.69
C GLY A 167 -6.86 9.68 14.91
N GLU A 168 -8.03 9.10 14.71
CA GLU A 168 -8.90 8.63 15.79
C GLU A 168 -8.21 7.47 16.53
N HIS A 169 -7.33 7.82 17.45
CA HIS A 169 -6.71 6.89 18.38
C HIS A 169 -7.77 6.49 19.39
N GLN A 170 -8.53 5.44 19.08
CA GLN A 170 -9.13 4.63 20.13
C GLN A 170 -8.01 3.97 20.93
N HIS A 171 -7.55 4.67 21.97
CA HIS A 171 -6.78 4.10 23.07
C HIS A 171 -7.72 3.22 23.90
N PRO A 172 -7.50 1.90 24.04
CA PRO A 172 -8.11 1.16 25.14
C PRO A 172 -7.37 1.55 26.42
N GLY A 173 -7.99 2.41 27.21
CA GLY A 173 -7.54 2.78 28.54
C GLY A 173 -7.45 1.57 29.47
N GLN A 174 -6.35 1.54 30.21
CA GLN A 174 -5.97 0.57 31.23
C GLN A 174 -6.93 0.57 32.43
N GLY A 175 -7.03 -0.59 33.09
CA GLY A 175 -6.81 -0.69 34.53
C GLY A 175 -8.00 -0.41 35.46
N ALA A 176 -8.59 -1.47 35.99
CA ALA A 176 -9.19 -1.45 37.33
C ALA A 176 -8.60 -2.61 38.14
N GLY A 177 -7.53 -2.32 38.88
CA GLY A 177 -7.16 -3.10 40.06
C GLY A 177 -8.08 -2.68 41.20
N GLY A 178 -8.86 -3.63 41.71
CA GLY A 178 -9.67 -3.49 42.92
C GLY A 178 -9.32 -4.66 43.84
N ARG A 179 -9.02 -4.31 45.10
CA ARG A 179 -8.53 -5.17 46.17
C ARG A 179 -9.54 -6.23 46.59
#